data_AF-A0A1Z5HP95-F1
#
_entry.id   AF-A0A1Z5HP95-F1
#
_cell.length_a   1.000
_cell.length_b   1.000
_cell.length_c   1.000
_cell.angle_alpha   90.00
_cell.angle_beta   90.00
_cell.angle_gamma   90.00
#
_symmetry.space_group_name_H-M   'P 1'
#
loop_
_entity.id
_entity.type
_entity.pdbx_description
1 polymer ?
#
loop_
_entity_poly.entity_id
_entity_poly.type
_entity_poly.pdbx_seq_one_letter_code
_entity_poly.pdbx_strand_id
1 'polypeptide(L)' 'MFGIISTPGPWELILILILALIIFGPGKLPEVGRAIGKSLREFRKASREVTEKISEELEDKEKAGEK' A
#
# COMPACT_ATOMS: atom_id res chain seq x y z
N MET A 1 20.05 -17.98 26.74
CA MET A 1 20.80 -17.50 25.55
C MET A 1 20.15 -18.01 24.26
N PHE A 2 18.84 -17.82 24.02
CA PHE A 2 18.17 -18.16 22.75
C PHE A 2 16.75 -17.53 22.67
N GLY A 3 16.62 -16.23 23.03
CA GLY A 3 15.34 -15.50 22.99
C GLY A 3 15.12 -14.65 21.72
N ILE A 4 15.99 -14.78 20.72
CA ILE A 4 16.17 -13.82 19.61
C ILE A 4 15.26 -14.13 18.40
N ILE A 5 14.48 -15.22 18.41
CA ILE A 5 13.87 -15.77 17.17
C ILE A 5 12.37 -15.48 17.03
N SER A 6 11.62 -15.24 18.11
CA SER A 6 10.15 -15.13 17.96
C SER A 6 9.69 -13.77 17.45
N THR A 7 10.32 -12.68 17.87
CA THR A 7 9.99 -11.32 17.42
C THR A 7 11.15 -10.39 17.72
N PRO A 8 11.76 -9.72 16.72
CA PRO A 8 12.71 -8.65 17.02
C PRO A 8 11.97 -7.54 17.76
N GLY A 9 12.51 -7.13 18.91
CA GLY A 9 11.98 -6.01 19.65
C GLY A 9 12.17 -4.68 18.91
N PRO A 10 11.56 -3.59 19.39
CA PRO A 10 11.70 -2.27 18.79
C PRO A 10 13.17 -1.82 18.63
N TRP A 11 14.05 -2.22 19.56
CA TRP A 11 15.48 -1.92 19.52
C TRP A 11 16.24 -2.70 18.46
N GLU A 12 15.96 -3.99 18.32
CA GLU A 12 16.54 -4.83 17.28
C GLU A 12 16.10 -4.37 15.89
N LEU A 13 14.83 -4.00 15.72
CA LEU A 13 14.32 -3.43 14.47
C LEU A 13 15.03 -2.12 14.10
N ILE A 14 15.31 -1.25 15.07
CA ILE A 14 16.07 -0.02 14.84
C ILE A 14 17.51 -0.31 14.41
N LEU A 15 18.17 -1.29 15.03
CA LEU A 15 19.51 -1.72 14.64
C LEU A 15 19.54 -2.24 13.19
N ILE A 16 18.57 -3.08 12.82
CA ILE A 16 18.42 -3.58 11.44
C ILE A 16 18.15 -2.42 10.48
N LEU A 17 17.29 -1.48 10.87
CA LEU A 17 16.98 -0.30 10.07
C LEU A 17 18.24 0.55 9.82
N ILE A 18 19.06 0.78 10.84
CA ILE A 18 20.32 1.53 10.71
C ILE A 18 21.27 0.81 9.74
N LEU A 19 21.42 -0.52 9.85
CA LEU A 19 22.28 -1.28 8.94
C LEU A 19 21.77 -1.22 7.49
N ALA A 20 20.45 -1.36 7.30
CA ALA A 20 19.82 -1.21 6.00
C ALA A 20 20.02 0.22 5.44
N LEU A 21 19.91 1.24 6.30
CA LEU A 21 20.14 2.65 5.95
C LEU A 21 21.60 2.94 5.58
N ILE A 22 22.58 2.22 6.13
CA ILE A 22 23.98 2.36 5.71
C ILE A 22 24.17 1.79 4.30
N ILE A 23 23.55 0.64 4.01
CA ILE A 23 23.66 -0.02 2.70
C ILE A 23 22.90 0.74 1.61
N PHE A 24 21.65 1.12 1.90
CA PHE A 24 20.75 1.75 0.93
C PHE A 24 20.79 3.29 0.98
N GLY A 25 21.19 3.89 2.09
CA GLY A 25 21.16 5.33 2.32
C GLY A 25 19.82 5.84 2.89
N PRO A 26 19.81 6.84 3.80
CA PRO A 26 18.59 7.38 4.38
C PRO A 26 17.68 8.14 3.43
N GLY A 27 18.20 8.57 2.28
CA GLY A 27 17.39 9.18 1.23
C GLY A 27 16.53 8.18 0.43
N LYS A 28 16.91 6.90 0.40
CA LYS A 28 16.23 5.90 -0.45
C LYS A 28 14.91 5.42 0.12
N LEU A 29 14.79 5.27 1.43
CA LEU A 29 13.51 4.91 2.06
C LEU A 29 12.38 5.91 1.78
N PRO A 30 12.55 7.25 1.96
CA PRO A 30 11.49 8.20 1.63
C PRO A 30 11.24 8.33 0.12
N GLU A 31 12.25 8.14 -0.73
CA GLU A 31 12.10 8.10 -2.19
C GLU A 31 11.18 6.93 -2.62
N VAL A 32 11.46 5.72 -2.13
CA VAL A 32 10.65 4.52 -2.38
C VAL A 32 9.24 4.68 -1.79
N GLY A 33 9.13 5.19 -0.57
CA GLY A 33 7.83 5.46 0.07
C GLY A 33 6.96 6.45 -0.72
N ARG A 34 7.56 7.51 -1.28
CA ARG A 34 6.86 8.46 -2.16
C ARG A 34 6.41 7.81 -3.46
N ALA A 35 7.25 6.99 -4.08
CA ALA A 35 6.89 6.27 -5.31
C ALA A 35 5.74 5.28 -5.09
N ILE A 36 5.84 4.44 -4.05
CA ILE A 36 4.78 3.49 -3.66
C ILE A 36 3.51 4.25 -3.28
N GLY A 37 3.62 5.33 -2.49
CA GLY A 37 2.47 6.14 -2.07
C GLY A 37 1.72 6.76 -3.25
N LYS A 38 2.46 7.26 -4.26
CA LYS A 38 1.86 7.77 -5.50
C LYS A 38 1.15 6.65 -6.27
N SER A 39 1.81 5.50 -6.43
CA SER A 39 1.21 4.33 -7.10
C SER A 39 -0.07 3.85 -6.40
N LEU A 40 -0.04 3.75 -5.07
CA LEU A 40 -1.19 3.31 -4.27
C LEU A 40 -2.34 4.31 -4.34
N ARG A 41 -2.04 5.62 -4.38
CA ARG A 41 -3.05 6.67 -4.54
C ARG A 41 -3.75 6.58 -5.90
N GLU A 42 -2.99 6.46 -6.98
CA GLU A 42 -3.56 6.32 -8.32
C GLU A 42 -4.34 5.01 -8.46
N PHE A 43 -3.81 3.90 -7.91
CA PHE A 43 -4.51 2.62 -7.89
C PHE A 43 -5.86 2.71 -7.14
N ARG A 44 -5.88 3.36 -5.97
CA ARG A 44 -7.13 3.59 -5.21
C ARG A 44 -8.12 4.46 -5.98
N LYS A 45 -7.64 5.46 -6.71
CA LYS A 45 -8.51 6.35 -7.51
C LYS A 45 -9.14 5.58 -8.68
N ALA A 46 -8.32 4.86 -9.45
CA ALA A 46 -8.79 4.03 -10.56
C ALA A 46 -9.77 2.95 -10.08
N SER A 47 -9.48 2.28 -8.96
CA SER A 47 -10.37 1.28 -8.38
C SER A 47 -11.73 1.86 -7.99
N ARG A 48 -11.78 3.08 -7.44
CA ARG A 48 -13.04 3.76 -7.09
C ARG A 48 -13.85 4.11 -8.33
N GLU A 49 -13.21 4.69 -9.33
CA GLU A 49 -13.87 5.08 -10.58
C GLU A 49 -14.46 3.87 -11.32
N VAL A 50 -13.75 2.73 -11.30
CA VAL A 50 -14.25 1.47 -11.85
C VAL A 50 -15.46 0.96 -11.06
N THR A 51 -15.41 0.99 -9.73
CA THR A 51 -16.55 0.60 -8.89
C THR A 51 -17.77 1.48 -9.14
N GLU A 52 -17.60 2.79 -9.20
CA GLU A 52 -18.69 3.75 -9.48
C GLU A 52 -19.32 3.48 -10.85
N LYS A 53 -18.51 3.32 -11.91
CA LYS A 53 -19.00 3.01 -13.26
C LYS A 53 -19.76 1.69 -13.34
N ILE A 54 -19.28 0.65 -12.65
CA ILE A 54 -19.97 -0.65 -12.60
C ILE A 54 -21.30 -0.51 -11.87
N SER A 55 -21.35 0.21 -10.74
CA SER A 55 -22.59 0.43 -10.01
C SER A 55 -23.63 1.22 -10.82
N GLU A 56 -23.21 2.27 -11.53
CA GLU A 56 -24.09 3.04 -12.42
C GLU A 56 -24.64 2.17 -13.57
N GLU A 57 -23.78 1.36 -14.22
CA GLU A 57 -24.21 0.48 -15.31
C GLU A 57 -25.16 -0.64 -14.84
N LEU A 58 -25.02 -1.10 -13.59
CA LEU A 58 -25.93 -2.08 -12.98
C LEU A 58 -27.29 -1.45 -12.65
N GLU A 59 -27.33 -0.23 -12.10
CA GLU A 59 -28.58 0.51 -11.84
C GLU A 59 -29.34 0.84 -13.13
N ASP A 60 -28.63 1.21 -14.20
CA ASP A 60 -29.23 1.51 -15.50
C ASP A 60 -29.81 0.25 -16.19
N LYS A 61 -29.16 -0.90 -16.02
CA LYS A 61 -29.67 -2.19 -16.52
C LYS A 61 -30.88 -2.70 -15.74
N GLU A 62 -30.94 -2.46 -14.43
CA GLU A 62 -32.10 -2.82 -13.60
C GLU A 62 -33.35 -2.03 -14.02
N LYS A 63 -33.23 -0.72 -14.24
CA LYS A 63 -34.34 0.15 -14.67
C LYS A 63 -34.82 -0.12 -16.10
N ALA A 64 -33.99 -0.73 -16.96
CA ALA A 64 -34.35 -1.10 -18.32
C ALA A 64 -35.05 -2.48 -18.41
N GLY A 65 -34.86 -3.35 -17.42
CA GLY A 65 -35.47 -4.69 -17.36
C GLY A 65 -36.88 -4.74 -16.76
N GLU A 66 -37.33 -3.66 -16.11
CA GLU A 66 -38.64 -3.58 -15.44
C GLU A 66 -39.76 -2.95 -16.31
N LYS A 67 -39.49 -2.65 -17.60
CA LYS A 67 -40.49 -2.14 -18.55
C LYS A 67 -40.92 -3.17 -19.58
#